data_AF-A0CVR8-F1
#
_entry.id   AF-A0CVR8-F1
#
_cell.length_a   1.000
_cell.length_b   1.000
_cell.length_c   1.000
_cell.angle_alpha   90.00
_cell.angle_beta   90.00
_cell.angle_gamma   90.00
#
_symmetry.space_group_name_H-M   'P 1'
#
loop_
_entity.id
_entity.type
_entity.pdbx_description
1 polymer ?
#
loop_
_entity_poly.entity_id
_entity_poly.type
_entity_poly.pdbx_seq_one_letter_code
_entity_poly.pdbx_strand_id
1 'polypeptide(L)'
;MAIDNNTLKILLQLEARFHEKIYNLDHVNEMLEIYSDFVQIFDNQKCAMREYFLEKIQFLISRPETIQLLKKQNLIDFPKEGSKIQGRMRFSVYKRAQVNEMKIQQELQNNELNQTQNMNELLQEYDKVQENIEKQIIESLNNQDELLEKRKMNRKMKTQVMAQSTSTENIIQQKQQNELQ
;
A
#
# COMPACT_ATOMS: atom_id res chain seq x y z
N MET A 1 -20.21 -26.64 16.71
CA MET A 1 -21.20 -26.64 15.62
C MET A 1 -20.54 -25.99 14.41
N ALA A 2 -20.62 -26.62 13.24
CA ALA A 2 -20.13 -26.03 11.99
C ALA A 2 -21.23 -25.18 11.37
N ILE A 3 -20.87 -24.09 10.70
CA ILE A 3 -21.82 -23.26 9.94
C ILE A 3 -22.27 -24.07 8.72
N ASP A 4 -23.58 -24.31 8.60
CA ASP A 4 -24.15 -24.98 7.43
C ASP A 4 -24.13 -24.03 6.22
N ASN A 5 -23.69 -24.54 5.07
CA ASN A 5 -23.67 -23.82 3.80
C ASN A 5 -25.08 -23.36 3.39
N ASN A 6 -26.12 -24.10 3.79
CA ASN A 6 -27.49 -23.70 3.51
C ASN A 6 -27.90 -22.45 4.31
N THR A 7 -27.56 -22.38 5.61
CA THR A 7 -27.80 -21.21 6.46
C THR A 7 -27.10 -19.97 5.91
N LEU A 8 -25.85 -20.11 5.46
CA LEU A 8 -25.11 -19.00 4.86
C LEU A 8 -25.77 -18.50 3.56
N LYS A 9 -26.25 -19.43 2.72
CA LYS A 9 -26.95 -19.08 1.48
C LYS A 9 -28.25 -18.33 1.75
N ILE A 10 -29.02 -18.75 2.76
CA ILE A 10 -30.25 -18.07 3.19
C ILE A 10 -29.90 -16.66 3.69
N LEU A 11 -28.88 -16.52 4.53
CA LEU A 11 -28.45 -15.23 5.03
C LEU A 11 -28.08 -14.25 3.92
N LEU A 12 -27.30 -14.69 2.91
CA LEU A 12 -26.92 -13.86 1.77
C LEU A 12 -28.12 -13.40 0.95
N GLN A 13 -29.13 -14.26 0.77
CA GLN A 13 -30.37 -13.90 0.08
C GLN A 13 -31.18 -12.87 0.88
N LEU A 14 -31.25 -13.02 2.20
CA LEU A 14 -31.90 -12.07 3.09
C LEU A 14 -31.15 -10.73 3.11
N GLU A 15 -29.81 -10.74 3.16
CA GLU A 15 -29.00 -9.52 3.05
C GLU A 15 -29.23 -8.78 1.73
N ALA A 16 -29.25 -9.49 0.60
CA ALA A 16 -29.52 -8.88 -0.69
C ALA A 16 -30.89 -8.18 -0.71
N ARG A 17 -31.94 -8.87 -0.24
CA ARG A 17 -33.30 -8.30 -0.12
C ARG A 17 -33.35 -7.13 0.87
N PHE A 18 -32.60 -7.21 1.95
CA PHE A 18 -32.50 -6.15 2.95
C PHE A 18 -31.89 -4.88 2.35
N HIS A 19 -30.82 -5.01 1.56
CA HIS A 19 -30.18 -3.89 0.87
C HIS A 19 -31.06 -3.29 -0.23
N GLU A 20 -31.85 -4.10 -0.91
CA GLU A 20 -32.87 -3.65 -1.89
C GLU A 20 -34.11 -3.03 -1.23
N LYS A 21 -34.19 -3.04 0.11
CA LYS A 21 -35.35 -2.58 0.90
C LYS A 21 -36.63 -3.37 0.65
N ILE A 22 -36.52 -4.59 0.11
CA ILE A 22 -37.64 -5.50 -0.17
C ILE A 22 -37.71 -6.52 0.96
N TYR A 23 -38.02 -6.06 2.18
CA TYR A 23 -38.08 -6.93 3.35
C TYR A 23 -39.29 -6.65 4.24
N ASN A 24 -39.71 -7.68 4.95
CA ASN A 24 -40.75 -7.64 5.96
C ASN A 24 -40.13 -8.00 7.32
N LEU A 25 -40.96 -8.02 8.36
CA LEU A 25 -40.46 -8.30 9.70
C LEU A 25 -39.97 -9.73 9.88
N ASP A 26 -40.58 -10.70 9.20
CA ASP A 26 -40.17 -12.10 9.27
C ASP A 26 -38.73 -12.26 8.75
N HIS A 27 -38.40 -11.60 7.64
CA HIS A 27 -37.04 -11.57 7.12
C HIS A 27 -36.05 -10.94 8.11
N VAL A 28 -36.44 -9.89 8.84
CA VAL A 28 -35.58 -9.26 9.85
C VAL A 28 -35.36 -10.20 11.03
N ASN A 29 -36.41 -10.87 11.51
CA ASN A 29 -36.34 -11.82 12.61
C ASN A 29 -35.45 -13.01 12.25
N GLU A 30 -35.62 -13.56 11.03
CA GLU A 30 -34.80 -14.66 10.53
C GLU A 30 -33.32 -14.26 10.40
N MET A 31 -33.03 -13.04 9.92
CA MET A 31 -31.65 -12.52 9.91
C MET A 31 -31.09 -12.36 11.33
N LEU A 32 -31.87 -11.86 12.28
CA LEU A 32 -31.45 -11.70 13.67
C LEU A 32 -31.14 -13.04 14.34
N GLU A 33 -31.96 -14.06 14.06
CA GLU A 33 -31.78 -15.41 14.57
C GLU A 33 -30.46 -16.01 14.03
N ILE A 34 -30.24 -15.94 12.72
CA ILE A 34 -28.99 -16.44 12.10
C ILE A 34 -27.76 -15.69 12.63
N TYR A 35 -27.81 -14.36 12.74
CA TYR A 35 -26.70 -13.60 13.30
C TYR A 35 -26.44 -13.92 14.77
N SER A 36 -27.51 -14.10 15.56
CA SER A 36 -27.40 -14.49 16.98
C SER A 36 -26.72 -15.86 17.11
N ASP A 37 -27.09 -16.83 16.27
CA ASP A 37 -26.46 -18.15 16.24
C ASP A 37 -24.96 -18.05 15.91
N PHE A 38 -24.60 -17.20 14.95
CA PHE A 38 -23.19 -16.96 14.63
C PHE A 38 -22.44 -16.30 15.79
N VAL A 39 -23.05 -15.31 16.46
CA VAL A 39 -22.46 -14.71 17.68
C VAL A 39 -22.19 -15.80 18.72
N GLN A 40 -23.14 -16.70 18.98
CA GLN A 40 -22.96 -17.78 19.96
C GLN A 40 -21.86 -18.78 19.56
N ILE A 41 -21.78 -19.14 18.27
CA ILE A 41 -20.72 -20.03 17.75
C ILE A 41 -19.34 -19.40 17.95
N PHE A 42 -19.21 -18.10 17.67
CA PHE A 42 -17.93 -17.38 17.75
C PHE A 42 -17.60 -16.83 19.15
N ASP A 43 -18.58 -16.76 20.08
CA ASP A 43 -18.37 -16.38 21.47
C ASP A 43 -17.39 -17.32 22.18
N ASN A 44 -17.53 -18.62 21.91
CA ASN A 44 -16.67 -19.66 22.46
C ASN A 44 -15.21 -19.58 21.98
N GLN A 45 -14.92 -18.82 20.92
CA GLN A 45 -13.62 -18.80 20.25
C GLN A 45 -12.84 -17.48 20.44
N LYS A 46 -13.38 -16.49 21.18
CA LYS A 46 -12.82 -15.12 21.27
C LYS A 46 -12.43 -14.55 19.90
N CYS A 47 -13.28 -14.80 18.90
CA CYS A 47 -13.01 -14.45 17.52
C CYS A 47 -13.53 -13.05 17.19
N ALA A 48 -12.76 -12.25 16.44
CA ALA A 48 -13.18 -10.94 15.93
C ALA A 48 -14.49 -11.01 15.11
N MET A 49 -14.83 -12.18 14.56
CA MET A 49 -16.09 -12.42 13.85
C MET A 49 -17.32 -12.22 14.75
N ARG A 50 -17.19 -12.43 16.06
CA ARG A 50 -18.28 -12.15 17.01
C ARG A 50 -18.67 -10.67 17.01
N GLU A 51 -17.67 -9.78 17.05
CA GLU A 51 -17.89 -8.33 17.03
C GLU A 51 -18.53 -7.91 15.72
N TYR A 52 -18.07 -8.47 14.59
CA TYR A 52 -18.68 -8.26 13.28
C TYR A 52 -20.18 -8.59 13.25
N PHE A 53 -20.59 -9.75 13.77
CA PHE A 53 -22.00 -10.13 13.78
C PHE A 53 -22.85 -9.31 14.77
N LEU A 54 -22.26 -8.89 15.90
CA LEU A 54 -22.92 -7.94 16.82
C LEU A 54 -23.16 -6.58 16.15
N GLU A 55 -22.19 -6.07 15.40
CA GLU A 55 -22.35 -4.84 14.62
C GLU A 55 -23.43 -5.00 13.54
N LYS A 56 -23.50 -6.16 12.88
CA LYS A 56 -24.55 -6.47 11.91
C LYS A 56 -25.94 -6.46 12.54
N ILE A 57 -26.11 -7.06 13.72
CA ILE A 57 -27.36 -7.01 14.49
C ILE A 57 -27.72 -5.56 14.84
N GLN A 58 -26.76 -4.80 15.37
CA GLN A 58 -26.96 -3.40 15.73
C GLN A 58 -27.37 -2.56 14.51
N PHE A 59 -26.70 -2.76 13.38
CA PHE A 59 -27.00 -2.09 12.13
C PHE A 59 -28.42 -2.40 11.67
N LEU A 60 -28.81 -3.68 11.65
CA LEU A 60 -30.14 -4.16 11.26
C LEU A 60 -31.25 -3.48 12.08
N ILE A 61 -31.15 -3.51 13.41
CA ILE A 61 -32.18 -2.93 14.30
C ILE A 61 -32.17 -1.40 14.36
N SER A 62 -31.07 -0.76 13.96
CA SER A 62 -30.94 0.70 13.97
C SER A 62 -31.59 1.40 12.78
N ARG A 63 -31.96 0.65 11.73
CA ARG A 63 -32.57 1.22 10.52
C ARG A 63 -33.95 1.81 10.80
N PRO A 64 -34.25 3.04 10.34
CA PRO A 64 -35.56 3.66 10.53
C PRO A 64 -36.73 2.79 10.04
N GLU A 65 -36.55 2.11 8.91
CA GLU A 65 -37.55 1.23 8.31
C GLU A 65 -37.80 -0.01 9.19
N THR A 66 -36.74 -0.63 9.71
CA THR A 66 -36.83 -1.75 10.64
C THR A 66 -37.48 -1.35 11.96
N ILE A 67 -37.14 -0.17 12.50
CA ILE A 67 -37.77 0.39 13.70
C ILE A 67 -39.27 0.61 13.46
N GLN A 68 -39.67 1.07 12.28
CA GLN A 68 -41.09 1.24 11.93
C GLN A 68 -41.82 -0.10 11.87
N LEU A 69 -41.19 -1.14 11.30
CA LEU A 69 -41.77 -2.50 11.27
C LEU A 69 -41.96 -3.06 12.69
N LEU A 70 -40.96 -2.93 13.56
CA LEU A 70 -41.03 -3.37 14.95
C LEU A 70 -42.09 -2.62 15.76
N LYS A 71 -42.26 -1.31 15.51
CA LYS A 71 -43.31 -0.50 16.15
C LYS A 71 -44.71 -0.87 15.73
N LYS A 72 -44.92 -1.25 14.46
CA LYS A 72 -46.24 -1.62 13.93
C LYS A 72 -46.80 -2.91 14.55
N GLN A 73 -45.94 -3.77 15.11
CA GLN A 73 -46.34 -5.05 15.67
C GLN A 73 -46.67 -5.01 17.18
N ASN A 74 -46.71 -3.83 17.83
CA ASN A 74 -46.96 -3.68 19.27
C ASN A 74 -46.05 -4.51 20.19
N LEU A 75 -44.88 -4.95 19.71
CA LEU A 75 -43.90 -5.72 20.50
C LEU A 75 -43.00 -4.82 21.37
N ILE A 76 -43.11 -3.50 21.24
CA ILE A 76 -42.42 -2.55 22.11
C ILE A 76 -43.40 -1.43 22.48
N ASP A 77 -44.14 -1.64 23.57
CA ASP A 77 -44.58 -0.51 24.39
C ASP A 77 -43.31 0.15 24.92
N PHE A 78 -42.78 1.13 24.18
CA PHE A 78 -41.82 2.06 24.77
C PHE A 78 -42.58 2.78 25.89
N PRO A 79 -42.13 2.71 27.15
CA PRO A 79 -42.80 3.40 28.23
C PRO A 79 -42.92 4.88 27.84
N LYS A 80 -44.16 5.38 27.78
CA LYS A 80 -44.48 6.79 27.49
C LYS A 80 -43.91 7.74 28.55
N GLU A 81 -43.28 7.21 29.60
CA GLU A 81 -42.52 7.93 30.60
C GLU A 81 -41.08 7.39 30.68
N GLY A 82 -40.22 7.89 29.80
CA GLY A 82 -38.77 7.59 29.78
C GLY A 82 -37.95 8.76 29.24
N SER A 83 -38.49 9.97 29.33
CA SER A 83 -37.87 11.20 28.87
C SER A 83 -36.78 11.63 29.85
N LYS A 84 -35.53 11.17 29.60
CA LYS A 84 -34.25 11.87 29.87
C LYS A 84 -33.04 10.92 29.75
N ILE A 85 -33.21 9.62 30.01
CA ILE A 85 -32.09 8.66 30.07
C ILE A 85 -31.74 8.09 28.69
N GLN A 86 -32.72 7.75 27.84
CA GLN A 86 -32.46 7.28 26.47
C GLN A 86 -31.86 8.36 25.55
N GLY A 87 -32.28 9.62 25.72
CA GLY A 87 -31.70 10.76 25.00
C GLY A 87 -30.21 10.95 25.32
N ARG A 88 -29.81 10.75 26.59
CA ARG A 88 -28.39 10.80 27.00
C ARG A 88 -27.58 9.62 26.46
N MET A 89 -28.13 8.40 26.43
CA MET A 89 -27.42 7.25 25.86
C MET A 89 -27.25 7.36 24.34
N ARG A 90 -28.31 7.73 23.59
CA ARG A 90 -28.22 7.98 22.13
C ARG A 90 -27.22 9.09 21.79
N PHE A 91 -27.22 10.20 22.54
CA PHE A 91 -26.23 11.26 22.35
C PHE A 91 -24.80 10.78 22.67
N SER A 92 -24.63 9.95 23.71
CA SER A 92 -23.31 9.47 24.11
C SER A 92 -22.70 8.49 23.11
N VAL A 93 -23.50 7.59 22.51
CA VAL A 93 -23.05 6.66 21.47
C VAL A 93 -22.76 7.40 20.18
N TYR A 94 -23.61 8.36 19.77
CA TYR A 94 -23.36 9.20 18.61
C TYR A 94 -22.10 10.07 18.79
N LYS A 95 -21.90 10.65 19.97
CA LYS A 95 -20.72 11.45 20.29
C LYS A 95 -19.46 10.59 20.36
N ARG A 96 -19.54 9.36 20.86
CA ARG A 96 -18.41 8.41 20.89
C ARG A 96 -18.07 7.91 19.48
N ALA A 97 -19.08 7.62 18.66
CA ALA A 97 -18.91 7.29 17.24
C ALA A 97 -18.27 8.44 16.46
N GLN A 98 -18.75 9.68 16.65
CA GLN A 98 -18.20 10.87 15.99
C GLN A 98 -16.77 11.19 16.44
N VAL A 99 -16.44 10.96 17.73
CA VAL A 99 -15.06 11.09 18.23
C VAL A 99 -14.16 10.00 17.66
N ASN A 100 -14.64 8.76 17.54
CA ASN A 100 -13.89 7.68 16.89
C ASN A 100 -13.71 7.95 15.40
N GLU A 101 -14.73 8.46 14.72
CA GLU A 101 -14.69 8.82 13.30
C GLU A 101 -13.71 9.98 13.06
N MET A 102 -13.68 10.99 13.94
CA MET A 102 -12.65 12.04 13.92
C MET A 102 -11.25 11.47 14.16
N LYS A 103 -11.08 10.54 15.11
CA LYS A 103 -9.78 9.89 15.36
C LYS A 103 -9.30 9.10 14.14
N ILE A 104 -10.19 8.33 13.52
CA ILE A 104 -9.89 7.57 12.29
C ILE A 104 -9.51 8.52 11.16
N GLN A 105 -10.23 9.62 10.97
CA GLN A 105 -9.88 10.64 9.95
C GLN A 105 -8.51 11.28 10.24
N GLN A 106 -8.19 11.53 11.50
CA GLN A 106 -6.91 12.10 11.90
C GLN A 106 -5.75 11.10 11.73
N GLU A 107 -5.98 9.82 12.02
CA GLU A 107 -5.02 8.74 11.76
C GLU A 107 -4.80 8.53 10.25
N LEU A 108 -5.86 8.62 9.43
CA LEU A 108 -5.74 8.54 7.97
C LEU A 108 -4.92 9.71 7.41
N GLN A 109 -5.17 10.95 7.86
CA GLN A 109 -4.37 12.11 7.46
C GLN A 109 -2.91 12.00 7.90
N ASN A 110 -2.66 11.52 9.13
CA ASN A 110 -1.29 11.30 9.61
C ASN A 110 -0.59 10.19 8.81
N ASN A 111 -1.30 9.12 8.44
CA ASN A 111 -0.77 8.05 7.61
C ASN A 111 -0.47 8.51 6.19
N GLU A 112 -1.34 9.31 5.56
CA GLU A 112 -1.07 9.92 4.25
C GLU A 112 0.17 10.84 4.31
N LEU A 113 0.30 11.64 5.36
CA LEU A 113 1.45 12.53 5.56
C LEU A 113 2.75 11.73 5.75
N ASN A 114 2.71 10.68 6.58
CA ASN A 114 3.84 9.77 6.81
C ASN A 114 4.23 9.00 5.53
N GLN A 115 3.25 8.53 4.75
CA GLN A 115 3.50 7.88 3.46
C GLN A 115 4.11 8.84 2.44
N THR A 116 3.64 10.09 2.40
CA THR A 116 4.18 11.12 1.51
C THR A 116 5.61 11.48 1.90
N GLN A 117 5.91 11.59 3.20
CA GLN A 117 7.27 11.79 3.69
C GLN A 117 8.20 10.63 3.32
N ASN A 118 7.76 9.39 3.53
CA ASN A 118 8.53 8.19 3.19
C ASN A 118 8.81 8.10 1.68
N MET A 119 7.81 8.43 0.84
CA MET A 119 7.99 8.48 -0.61
C MET A 119 9.01 9.55 -1.04
N ASN A 120 8.98 10.73 -0.41
CA ASN A 120 9.94 11.80 -0.71
C ASN A 120 11.37 11.42 -0.27
N GLU A 121 11.52 10.73 0.85
CA GLU A 121 12.82 10.20 1.29
C GLU A 121 13.37 9.18 0.28
N LEU A 122 12.52 8.26 -0.19
CA LEU A 122 12.90 7.27 -1.20
C LEU A 122 13.31 7.92 -2.53
N LEU A 123 12.59 8.96 -2.98
CA LEU A 123 12.94 9.73 -4.18
C LEU A 123 14.30 10.42 -4.02
N GLN A 124 14.58 11.01 -2.86
CA GLN A 124 15.88 11.63 -2.59
C GLN A 124 17.03 10.62 -2.56
N GLU A 125 16.81 9.42 -2.02
CA GLU A 125 17.80 8.35 -2.09
C GLU A 125 18.05 7.89 -3.52
N TYR A 126 16.98 7.76 -4.32
CA TYR A 126 17.08 7.40 -5.73
C TYR A 126 17.92 8.42 -6.52
N ASP A 127 17.65 9.72 -6.34
CA ASP A 127 18.42 10.79 -6.99
C ASP A 127 19.91 10.74 -6.64
N LYS A 128 20.25 10.50 -5.35
CA LYS A 128 21.64 10.36 -4.90
C LYS A 128 22.33 9.14 -5.51
N VAL A 129 21.62 8.00 -5.59
CA VAL A 129 22.16 6.79 -6.20
C VAL A 129 22.41 7.01 -7.69
N GLN A 130 21.47 7.67 -8.38
CA GLN A 130 21.61 8.01 -9.79
C GLN A 130 22.84 8.93 -10.01
N GLU A 131 22.98 10.00 -9.23
CA GLU A 131 24.12 10.92 -9.34
C GLU A 131 25.46 10.20 -9.10
N ASN A 132 25.50 9.25 -8.16
CA ASN A 132 26.70 8.46 -7.89
C ASN A 132 27.05 7.53 -9.07
N ILE A 133 26.06 6.88 -9.67
CA ILE A 133 26.26 6.03 -10.86
C ILE A 133 26.77 6.87 -12.03
N GLU A 134 26.18 8.04 -12.27
CA GLU A 134 26.63 8.96 -13.33
C GLU A 134 28.09 9.40 -13.12
N LYS A 135 28.47 9.75 -11.88
CA LYS A 135 29.88 10.07 -11.55
C LYS A 135 30.82 8.91 -11.83
N GLN A 136 30.46 7.69 -11.42
CA GLN A 136 31.28 6.50 -11.67
C GLN A 136 31.44 6.19 -13.17
N ILE A 137 30.39 6.39 -13.96
CA ILE A 137 30.46 6.23 -15.42
C ILE A 137 31.42 7.27 -16.02
N ILE A 138 31.29 8.54 -15.64
CA ILE A 138 32.16 9.63 -16.14
C ILE A 138 33.62 9.37 -15.76
N GLU A 139 33.91 9.00 -14.51
CA GLU A 139 35.28 8.67 -14.08
C GLU A 139 35.85 7.48 -14.87
N SER A 140 35.04 6.44 -15.10
CA SER A 140 35.46 5.28 -15.89
C SER A 140 35.78 5.66 -17.34
N LEU A 141 34.96 6.50 -17.96
CA LEU A 141 35.19 7.01 -19.32
C LEU A 141 36.46 7.86 -19.40
N ASN A 142 36.65 8.79 -18.46
CA ASN A 142 37.86 9.63 -18.40
C ASN A 142 39.13 8.77 -18.24
N ASN A 143 39.09 7.76 -17.38
CA ASN A 143 40.20 6.82 -17.21
C ASN A 143 40.50 6.02 -18.49
N GLN A 144 39.47 5.61 -19.22
CA GLN A 144 39.63 4.92 -20.51
C GLN A 144 40.26 5.84 -21.56
N ASP A 145 39.83 7.10 -21.64
CA ASP A 145 40.38 8.10 -22.56
C ASP A 145 41.85 8.40 -22.26
N GLU A 146 42.22 8.58 -20.99
CA GLU A 146 43.62 8.77 -20.59
C GLU A 146 44.50 7.57 -20.99
N LEU A 147 44.01 6.34 -20.80
CA LEU A 147 44.71 5.13 -21.21
C LEU A 147 44.87 5.08 -22.74
N LEU A 148 43.85 5.49 -23.48
CA LEU A 148 43.86 5.55 -24.94
C LEU A 148 44.89 6.57 -25.44
N GLU A 149 44.92 7.76 -24.85
CA GLU A 149 45.89 8.81 -25.19
C GLU A 149 47.33 8.39 -24.85
N LYS A 150 47.56 7.76 -23.70
CA LYS A 150 48.87 7.15 -23.36
C LYS A 150 49.29 6.12 -24.42
N ARG A 151 48.38 5.25 -24.87
CA ARG A 151 48.68 4.27 -25.93
C ARG A 151 48.98 4.95 -27.27
N LYS A 152 48.23 5.98 -27.66
CA LYS A 152 48.49 6.74 -28.89
C LYS A 152 49.85 7.44 -28.84
N MET A 153 50.20 8.06 -27.72
CA MET A 153 51.49 8.72 -27.51
C MET A 153 52.64 7.71 -27.58
N ASN A 154 52.53 6.56 -26.91
CA ASN A 154 53.53 5.50 -26.97
C ASN A 154 53.76 4.98 -28.39
N ARG A 155 52.68 4.84 -29.19
CA ARG A 155 52.79 4.46 -30.60
C ARG A 155 53.55 5.54 -31.40
N LYS A 156 53.22 6.82 -31.23
CA LYS A 156 53.91 7.93 -31.91
C LYS A 156 55.40 7.96 -31.57
N MET A 157 55.76 7.87 -30.29
CA MET A 157 57.14 7.82 -29.82
C MET A 157 57.89 6.63 -30.43
N LYS A 158 57.31 5.43 -30.40
CA LYS A 158 57.93 4.23 -30.97
C LYS A 158 58.19 4.35 -32.48
N THR A 159 57.23 4.92 -33.22
CA THR A 159 57.39 5.18 -34.66
C THR A 159 58.51 6.19 -34.91
N GLN A 160 58.58 7.26 -34.12
CA GLN A 160 59.61 8.29 -34.26
C GLN A 160 61.01 7.74 -33.96
N VAL A 161 61.15 6.91 -32.92
CA VAL A 161 62.41 6.23 -32.60
C VAL A 161 62.85 5.31 -33.74
N MET A 162 61.94 4.47 -34.28
CA MET A 162 62.29 3.59 -35.41
C MET A 162 62.69 4.36 -36.68
N ALA A 163 62.05 5.50 -36.96
CA ALA A 163 62.40 6.36 -38.08
C ALA A 163 63.79 7.01 -37.90
N GLN A 164 64.16 7.38 -36.67
CA GLN A 164 65.49 7.92 -36.37
C GLN A 164 66.57 6.84 -36.47
N SER A 165 66.30 5.61 -35.98
CA SER A 165 67.23 4.49 -36.07
C SER A 165 67.52 4.08 -37.52
N THR A 166 66.48 4.00 -38.37
CA THR A 166 66.66 3.69 -39.80
C THR A 166 67.39 4.80 -40.56
N SER A 167 67.13 6.06 -40.21
CA SER A 167 67.89 7.22 -40.75
C SER A 167 69.38 7.14 -40.38
N THR A 168 69.71 6.83 -39.14
CA THR A 168 71.11 6.72 -38.69
C THR A 168 71.82 5.50 -39.27
N GLU A 169 71.15 4.34 -39.36
CA GLU A 169 71.71 3.15 -40.02
C GLU A 169 72.00 3.40 -41.51
N ASN A 170 71.10 4.08 -42.21
CA ASN A 170 71.31 4.44 -43.62
C ASN A 170 72.50 5.40 -43.80
N ILE A 171 72.67 6.38 -42.90
CA ILE A 171 73.81 7.30 -42.93
C ILE A 171 75.14 6.57 -42.66
N ILE A 172 75.14 5.62 -41.73
CA ILE A 172 76.33 4.81 -41.41
C ILE A 172 76.70 3.90 -42.59
N GLN A 173 75.72 3.24 -43.22
CA GLN A 173 75.94 2.40 -44.39
C GLN A 173 76.46 3.20 -45.61
N GLN A 174 75.94 4.41 -45.85
CA GLN A 174 76.46 5.30 -46.90
C GLN A 174 77.91 5.73 -46.63
N LYS A 175 78.26 6.04 -45.38
CA LYS A 175 79.65 6.37 -45.03
C LYS A 175 80.60 5.19 -45.26
N GLN A 176 80.21 3.99 -44.85
CA GLN A 176 81.03 2.78 -45.06
C GLN A 176 81.19 2.44 -46.55
N GLN A 177 80.18 2.67 -47.38
CA GLN A 177 80.30 2.48 -48.83
C GLN A 177 81.23 3.50 -49.51
N ASN A 178 81.24 4.75 -49.04
CA ASN A 178 82.10 5.80 -49.59
C ASN A 178 83.58 5.66 -49.16
N GLU A 179 83.88 4.94 -48.08
CA GLU A 179 85.27 4.67 -47.63
C GLU A 179 85.90 3.43 -48.32
N LEU A 180 85.11 2.66 -49.08
CA LEU A 180 85.54 1.45 -49.81
C LEU A 180 85.76 1.69 -51.33
N GLN A 181 85.66 2.93 -51.80
CA GLN A 181 86.01 3.37 -53.16
C GLN A 181 87.30 4.18 -53.15
#